data_AF-A0A7S0TRQ6-F1
#
_entry.id   AF-A0A7S0TRQ6-F1
#
_cell.length_a   1.000
_cell.length_b   1.000
_cell.length_c   1.000
_cell.angle_alpha   90.00
_cell.angle_beta   90.00
_cell.angle_gamma   90.00
#
_symmetry.space_group_name_H-M   'P 1'
#
loop_
_entity.id
_entity.type
_entity.pdbx_description
1 polymer ?
#
loop_
_entity_poly.entity_id
_entity_poly.type
_entity_poly.pdbx_seq_one_letter_code
_entity_poly.pdbx_strand_id
1 'polypeptide(L)'
;GKSLPLLETSPPSTNLSLVEMVPRLMRILRCAMLLVPLLSESLAFMSPPGVSLLRGNRGGRIACCSGEMRSRAALLSLRAASTEQILESVPTDVAEELESLMQRTGCESVNGLRVILLGPPCSGKSQLAPILAEKYGIQQISIYDLLGEGGADSEEVEKAIDRLCDGERRGKGFVLHGYPMTTAQAKEMERRGYEVDIVIELLRSDEEANIWREGRMVDCDTGLVYHSTLLEAPQDAIPRLQKKNSNTEAAFQNSLQAYNNEVEGLRTFFAGELVQVDAALSRGVLGVVRDAALAIDGTCPVDYSTVFSSEALAAEGEVYKFIKGADKGIKAGGLLSHVMGLNSYDVAEFIPFSVSGDRVGWLRKSFAQLLDESQRKLKTKAFEFQWPGCGIDGVPQMGSVELHSSLSDASVEEKSEKVHSVVKWMWDEGLIRGWRGEMQTVSQTFNSDPVLQLERGAVPYFGVASYGVHVNIFIEDDDNNIDLWVARRARDKPTYPGLLDQCVAGGQPSDLGLQENVEKECIEEASISEELARRAVPAGAVAYMYETRKGMSPKTLFCYDLKVPPSFVPVNSDGEVDEFFRIPLSEVVQSISQHPEEWKPNSALVALEFAVRRGAINPDTEPDYLDIVKMLRGCR
;
A
#
# COMPACT_ATOMS: atom_id res chain seq x y z
N GLY A 1 -44.03 54.95 -35.94
CA GLY A 1 -43.05 54.46 -36.94
C GLY A 1 -41.78 54.12 -36.20
N LYS A 2 -41.13 52.97 -36.38
CA LYS A 2 -41.14 51.98 -37.46
C LYS A 2 -41.53 50.60 -36.87
N SER A 3 -42.66 50.03 -37.30
CA SER A 3 -42.76 48.82 -38.16
C SER A 3 -42.49 47.47 -37.47
N LEU A 4 -43.58 46.83 -37.04
CA LEU A 4 -43.95 45.40 -37.18
C LEU A 4 -43.33 44.68 -38.42
N PRO A 5 -43.29 43.32 -38.53
CA PRO A 5 -44.43 42.42 -38.25
C PRO A 5 -44.13 41.04 -37.62
N LEU A 6 -45.00 40.55 -36.70
CA LEU A 6 -46.16 39.64 -36.85
C LEU A 6 -45.74 38.17 -36.59
N LEU A 7 -46.09 37.54 -35.47
CA LEU A 7 -47.42 37.03 -35.07
C LEU A 7 -48.13 36.26 -36.19
N GLU A 8 -48.16 34.93 -36.07
CA GLU A 8 -49.38 34.18 -36.35
C GLU A 8 -49.62 33.15 -35.24
N THR A 9 -50.92 32.96 -35.01
CA THR A 9 -51.56 32.52 -33.78
C THR A 9 -52.36 31.25 -34.01
N SER A 10 -52.36 30.37 -32.99
CA SER A 10 -53.53 29.58 -32.54
C SER A 10 -53.82 28.22 -33.28
N PRO A 11 -54.67 27.32 -32.72
CA PRO A 11 -54.33 25.93 -32.32
C PRO A 11 -55.30 24.90 -32.98
N PRO A 12 -55.76 23.82 -32.30
CA PRO A 12 -55.18 22.48 -32.11
C PRO A 12 -55.85 21.40 -33.00
N SER A 13 -55.20 20.24 -33.18
CA SER A 13 -55.91 19.00 -33.55
C SER A 13 -55.15 17.74 -33.12
N THR A 14 -55.92 16.85 -32.49
CA THR A 14 -55.59 15.48 -32.06
C THR A 14 -55.41 14.54 -33.25
N ASN A 15 -54.35 13.72 -33.27
CA ASN A 15 -54.40 12.24 -33.37
C ASN A 15 -53.09 11.60 -33.88
N LEU A 16 -52.82 10.41 -33.33
CA LEU A 16 -51.88 9.33 -33.71
C LEU A 16 -50.41 9.50 -33.29
N SER A 17 -49.70 8.47 -32.79
CA SER A 17 -49.99 7.03 -32.81
C SER A 17 -49.54 6.28 -31.55
N LEU A 18 -50.29 5.22 -31.22
CA LEU A 18 -50.05 4.23 -30.17
C LEU A 18 -48.86 3.28 -30.44
N VAL A 19 -48.00 3.58 -31.42
CA VAL A 19 -46.88 2.71 -31.82
C VAL A 19 -45.55 3.07 -31.13
N GLU A 20 -45.45 4.22 -30.47
CA GLU A 20 -44.21 4.65 -29.79
C GLU A 20 -44.22 4.52 -28.26
N MET A 21 -45.34 4.12 -27.64
CA MET A 21 -45.45 3.94 -26.18
C MET A 21 -45.29 2.50 -25.67
N VAL A 22 -45.11 1.53 -26.57
CA VAL A 22 -45.06 0.09 -26.21
C VAL A 22 -43.68 -0.38 -25.71
N PRO A 23 -42.52 0.13 -26.17
CA PRO A 23 -41.22 -0.32 -25.63
C PRO A 23 -40.88 0.21 -24.23
N ARG A 24 -41.54 1.29 -23.77
CA ARG A 24 -41.25 1.94 -22.48
C ARG A 24 -42.13 1.42 -21.32
N LEU A 25 -43.33 0.91 -21.57
CA LEU A 25 -44.15 0.26 -20.54
C LEU A 25 -43.72 -1.20 -20.23
N MET A 26 -43.11 -1.91 -21.19
CA MET A 26 -42.65 -3.29 -20.99
C MET A 26 -41.35 -3.43 -20.19
N ARG A 27 -40.59 -2.33 -19.99
CA ARG A 27 -39.40 -2.33 -19.12
C ARG A 27 -39.74 -2.10 -17.63
N ILE A 28 -40.85 -1.43 -17.34
CA ILE A 28 -41.31 -1.18 -15.96
C ILE A 28 -42.08 -2.40 -15.41
N LEU A 29 -42.73 -3.19 -16.28
CA LEU A 29 -43.47 -4.41 -15.89
C LEU A 29 -42.61 -5.68 -15.75
N ARG A 30 -41.30 -5.66 -16.03
CA ARG A 30 -40.39 -6.79 -15.73
C ARG A 30 -39.68 -6.69 -14.36
N CYS A 31 -39.76 -5.54 -13.68
CA CYS A 31 -39.17 -5.37 -12.35
C CYS A 31 -40.15 -5.59 -11.18
N ALA A 32 -41.41 -5.98 -11.46
CA ALA A 32 -42.46 -6.11 -10.44
C ALA A 32 -42.99 -7.54 -10.26
N MET A 33 -42.21 -8.58 -10.60
CA MET A 33 -42.66 -9.98 -10.51
C MET A 33 -41.69 -10.97 -9.84
N LEU A 34 -40.82 -10.50 -8.94
CA LEU A 34 -40.07 -11.41 -8.06
C LEU A 34 -39.90 -10.82 -6.65
N LEU A 35 -41.00 -10.61 -5.93
CA LEU A 35 -41.02 -10.59 -4.45
C LEU A 35 -42.37 -11.16 -3.93
N VAL A 36 -42.34 -12.45 -3.55
CA VAL A 36 -42.92 -13.08 -2.33
C VAL A 36 -44.46 -13.35 -2.27
N PRO A 37 -44.89 -14.60 -1.94
CA PRO A 37 -45.12 -15.04 -0.53
C PRO A 37 -44.44 -16.40 -0.23
N LEU A 38 -43.65 -16.56 0.86
CA LEU A 38 -44.02 -16.80 2.27
C LEU A 38 -44.90 -18.05 2.53
N LEU A 39 -44.33 -18.96 3.35
CA LEU A 39 -44.94 -19.90 4.32
C LEU A 39 -45.17 -21.38 3.96
N SER A 40 -44.79 -22.22 4.95
CA SER A 40 -45.05 -23.66 5.18
C SER A 40 -44.24 -24.62 4.27
N GLU A 41 -43.57 -25.68 4.74
CA GLU A 41 -43.93 -26.63 5.81
C GLU A 41 -42.70 -27.19 6.54
N SER A 42 -42.91 -27.48 7.82
CA SER A 42 -42.11 -28.36 8.67
C SER A 42 -42.51 -29.81 8.43
N LEU A 43 -41.57 -30.77 8.45
CA LEU A 43 -41.72 -32.21 8.81
C LEU A 43 -40.36 -32.90 8.56
N ALA A 44 -39.57 -33.18 9.60
CA ALA A 44 -39.58 -34.42 10.39
C ALA A 44 -38.72 -35.57 9.80
N PHE A 45 -37.67 -35.92 10.55
CA PHE A 45 -37.14 -37.25 10.85
C PHE A 45 -37.71 -38.45 10.05
N MET A 46 -36.82 -39.28 9.50
CA MET A 46 -36.64 -40.71 9.85
C MET A 46 -35.70 -41.42 8.84
N SER A 47 -34.60 -41.99 9.32
CA SER A 47 -33.91 -43.16 8.71
C SER A 47 -34.78 -44.43 8.86
N PRO A 48 -34.43 -45.67 8.40
CA PRO A 48 -33.19 -46.23 7.81
C PRO A 48 -33.51 -47.29 6.68
N PRO A 49 -32.88 -48.49 6.51
CA PRO A 49 -31.47 -48.98 6.61
C PRO A 49 -30.99 -49.79 5.35
N GLY A 50 -29.67 -50.07 5.27
CA GLY A 50 -29.20 -51.47 5.13
C GLY A 50 -28.49 -51.96 3.84
N VAL A 51 -27.29 -52.54 4.06
CA VAL A 51 -26.77 -53.82 3.52
C VAL A 51 -25.82 -53.83 2.28
N SER A 52 -24.52 -53.84 2.58
CA SER A 52 -23.52 -54.94 2.39
C SER A 52 -22.81 -55.30 1.06
N LEU A 53 -21.53 -55.70 1.27
CA LEU A 53 -20.62 -56.63 0.53
C LEU A 53 -19.79 -56.05 -0.63
N LEU A 54 -18.55 -56.46 -0.95
CA LEU A 54 -17.36 -57.08 -0.31
C LEU A 54 -16.43 -57.47 -1.50
N ARG A 55 -15.10 -57.19 -1.44
CA ARG A 55 -13.96 -57.82 -2.19
C ARG A 55 -14.04 -57.84 -3.74
N GLY A 56 -13.00 -57.60 -4.55
CA GLY A 56 -11.54 -57.74 -4.42
C GLY A 56 -11.00 -58.52 -5.63
N ASN A 57 -9.85 -58.07 -6.18
CA ASN A 57 -8.82 -58.75 -7.00
C ASN A 57 -8.59 -58.40 -8.49
N ARG A 58 -7.33 -57.96 -8.71
CA ARG A 58 -6.33 -58.27 -9.78
C ARG A 58 -6.43 -57.64 -11.19
N GLY A 59 -5.48 -56.72 -11.43
CA GLY A 59 -4.32 -56.97 -12.32
C GLY A 59 -4.39 -56.48 -13.78
N GLY A 60 -3.34 -55.78 -14.24
CA GLY A 60 -2.98 -55.69 -15.66
C GLY A 60 -2.58 -54.30 -16.17
N ARG A 61 -1.34 -54.17 -16.63
CA ARG A 61 -0.71 -52.97 -17.21
C ARG A 61 -0.76 -53.02 -18.75
N ILE A 62 -0.84 -51.83 -19.37
CA ILE A 62 -0.38 -51.40 -20.72
C ILE A 62 -1.23 -51.78 -21.95
N ALA A 63 -1.81 -50.78 -22.64
CA ALA A 63 -1.45 -50.38 -24.02
C ALA A 63 -2.40 -49.30 -24.63
N CYS A 64 -1.81 -48.52 -25.53
CA CYS A 64 -2.21 -47.31 -26.25
C CYS A 64 -3.60 -47.15 -26.92
N CYS A 65 -4.00 -45.87 -27.00
CA CYS A 65 -4.61 -45.11 -28.10
C CYS A 65 -5.81 -45.67 -28.88
N SER A 66 -6.96 -45.00 -28.74
CA SER A 66 -7.76 -44.53 -29.88
C SER A 66 -8.68 -43.38 -29.45
N GLY A 67 -8.82 -42.39 -30.34
CA GLY A 67 -9.53 -41.14 -30.10
C GLY A 67 -11.04 -41.22 -30.30
N GLU A 68 -11.62 -40.03 -30.16
CA GLU A 68 -12.99 -39.61 -30.54
C GLU A 68 -14.12 -39.89 -29.55
N MET A 69 -14.35 -38.93 -28.65
CA MET A 69 -15.53 -38.04 -28.68
C MET A 69 -15.41 -37.05 -27.51
N ARG A 70 -14.79 -35.89 -27.78
CA ARG A 70 -14.78 -34.74 -26.87
C ARG A 70 -16.15 -34.05 -26.91
N SER A 71 -17.11 -34.64 -26.21
CA SER A 71 -18.39 -34.02 -25.89
C SER A 71 -18.16 -32.96 -24.81
N ARG A 72 -18.17 -31.68 -25.22
CA ARG A 72 -18.68 -30.43 -24.60
C ARG A 72 -18.80 -30.22 -23.07
N ALA A 73 -18.36 -31.14 -22.22
CA ALA A 73 -18.37 -31.07 -20.75
C ALA A 73 -16.96 -31.26 -20.14
N ALA A 74 -15.93 -31.53 -20.95
CA ALA A 74 -14.55 -31.78 -20.49
C ALA A 74 -13.65 -30.53 -20.43
N LEU A 75 -14.18 -29.33 -20.72
CA LEU A 75 -13.46 -28.05 -20.53
C LEU A 75 -13.57 -27.50 -19.10
N LEU A 76 -14.22 -28.23 -18.19
CA LEU A 76 -14.46 -27.86 -16.80
C LEU A 76 -13.64 -28.70 -15.79
N SER A 77 -12.62 -29.43 -16.24
CA SER A 77 -11.81 -30.28 -15.35
C SER A 77 -10.32 -30.31 -15.68
N LEU A 78 -9.74 -29.19 -16.11
CA LEU A 78 -8.33 -28.95 -15.84
C LEU A 78 -8.28 -28.40 -14.41
N ARG A 79 -8.18 -29.31 -13.43
CA ARG A 79 -7.97 -28.93 -12.04
C ARG A 79 -6.58 -28.29 -11.94
N ALA A 80 -6.51 -26.98 -12.09
CA ALA A 80 -5.56 -26.22 -11.28
C ALA A 80 -5.79 -26.66 -9.83
N ALA A 81 -4.70 -26.89 -9.10
CA ALA A 81 -4.80 -27.43 -7.76
C ALA A 81 -5.80 -26.63 -6.89
N SER A 82 -6.56 -27.37 -6.09
CA SER A 82 -7.11 -26.92 -4.81
C SER A 82 -6.33 -25.78 -4.17
N THR A 83 -6.91 -24.65 -3.77
CA THR A 83 -6.16 -23.86 -2.76
C THR A 83 -5.99 -24.64 -1.48
N GLU A 84 -6.94 -25.51 -1.11
CA GLU A 84 -6.73 -26.55 -0.10
C GLU A 84 -5.46 -27.37 -0.36
N GLN A 85 -5.17 -27.71 -1.62
CA GLN A 85 -3.97 -28.48 -1.97
C GLN A 85 -2.68 -27.64 -1.94
N ILE A 86 -2.77 -26.31 -2.14
CA ILE A 86 -1.65 -25.38 -1.98
C ILE A 86 -1.37 -25.15 -0.49
N LEU A 87 -2.42 -24.98 0.32
CA LEU A 87 -2.38 -24.84 1.78
C LEU A 87 -1.83 -26.09 2.47
N GLU A 88 -2.20 -27.29 2.00
CA GLU A 88 -1.66 -28.56 2.49
C GLU A 88 -0.17 -28.78 2.14
N SER A 89 0.36 -28.02 1.18
CA SER A 89 1.73 -28.16 0.67
C SER A 89 2.75 -27.21 1.31
N VAL A 90 2.28 -26.30 2.17
CA VAL A 90 3.11 -25.33 2.91
C VAL A 90 3.16 -25.70 4.40
N PRO A 91 4.22 -25.29 5.14
CA PRO A 91 4.30 -25.50 6.59
C PRO A 91 3.03 -25.02 7.33
N THR A 92 2.65 -25.66 8.44
CA THR A 92 1.35 -25.43 9.11
C THR A 92 1.19 -23.98 9.59
N ASP A 93 2.26 -23.35 10.06
CA ASP A 93 2.34 -21.92 10.39
C ASP A 93 2.12 -21.01 9.18
N VAL A 94 2.59 -21.43 8.01
CA VAL A 94 2.40 -20.75 6.71
C VAL A 94 0.97 -20.95 6.20
N ALA A 95 0.39 -22.13 6.38
CA ALA A 95 -1.00 -22.43 6.05
C ALA A 95 -1.98 -21.63 6.92
N GLU A 96 -1.74 -21.53 8.23
CA GLU A 96 -2.53 -20.73 9.16
C GLU A 96 -2.46 -19.22 8.85
N GLU A 97 -1.30 -18.71 8.43
CA GLU A 97 -1.14 -17.31 8.03
C GLU A 97 -1.79 -17.02 6.68
N LEU A 98 -1.72 -17.96 5.72
CA LEU A 98 -2.41 -17.85 4.43
C LEU A 98 -3.93 -17.98 4.59
N GLU A 99 -4.41 -18.91 5.43
CA GLU A 99 -5.81 -19.02 5.83
C GLU A 99 -6.27 -17.76 6.55
N SER A 100 -5.46 -17.19 7.44
CA SER A 100 -5.77 -15.89 8.05
C SER A 100 -5.82 -14.77 7.02
N LEU A 101 -4.98 -14.78 5.99
CA LEU A 101 -4.98 -13.78 4.91
C LEU A 101 -6.19 -13.95 3.97
N MET A 102 -6.66 -15.20 3.79
CA MET A 102 -7.85 -15.57 3.03
C MET A 102 -9.16 -15.35 3.82
N GLN A 103 -9.12 -15.46 5.16
CA GLN A 103 -10.25 -15.23 6.07
C GLN A 103 -10.38 -13.76 6.52
N ARG A 104 -9.32 -12.95 6.41
CA ARG A 104 -9.28 -11.54 6.87
C ARG A 104 -10.15 -10.57 6.06
N THR A 105 -10.85 -11.03 5.04
CA THR A 105 -11.92 -10.26 4.38
C THR A 105 -13.03 -11.21 3.95
N GLY A 106 -14.26 -10.93 4.38
CA GLY A 106 -15.45 -11.49 3.75
C GLY A 106 -15.59 -10.90 2.34
N CYS A 107 -14.78 -11.35 1.39
CA CYS A 107 -14.88 -10.93 0.01
C CYS A 107 -16.01 -11.74 -0.64
N GLU A 108 -17.24 -11.22 -0.63
CA GLU A 108 -18.12 -11.53 -1.75
C GLU A 108 -17.39 -11.10 -3.03
N SER A 109 -17.34 -11.97 -4.03
CA SER A 109 -16.63 -11.80 -5.31
C SER A 109 -16.53 -10.34 -5.74
N VAL A 110 -15.30 -9.79 -5.86
CA VAL A 110 -15.11 -8.43 -6.39
C VAL A 110 -15.52 -8.48 -7.86
N ASN A 111 -16.77 -8.11 -8.13
CA ASN A 111 -17.32 -8.22 -9.46
C ASN A 111 -16.57 -7.27 -10.41
N GLY A 112 -15.65 -7.80 -11.22
CA GLY A 112 -15.03 -7.09 -12.33
C GLY A 112 -13.56 -6.68 -12.15
N LEU A 113 -12.86 -7.08 -11.09
CA LEU A 113 -11.43 -6.78 -10.89
C LEU A 113 -10.54 -7.47 -11.95
N ARG A 114 -9.64 -6.72 -12.60
CA ARG A 114 -8.81 -7.16 -13.74
C ARG A 114 -7.33 -6.93 -13.45
N VAL A 115 -6.64 -8.02 -13.12
CA VAL A 115 -5.24 -8.05 -12.70
C VAL A 115 -4.37 -8.66 -13.81
N ILE A 116 -3.20 -8.10 -14.07
CA ILE A 116 -2.15 -8.71 -14.91
C ILE A 116 -0.92 -9.01 -14.05
N LEU A 117 -0.31 -10.19 -14.23
CA LEU A 117 0.96 -10.56 -13.59
C LEU A 117 2.11 -10.57 -14.61
N LEU A 118 3.09 -9.69 -14.39
CA LEU A 118 4.36 -9.59 -15.10
C LEU A 118 5.53 -10.09 -14.23
N GLY A 119 6.66 -10.35 -14.86
CA GLY A 119 7.88 -10.80 -14.17
C GLY A 119 8.71 -11.77 -15.03
N PRO A 120 10.00 -11.97 -14.71
CA PRO A 120 10.86 -12.89 -15.44
C PRO A 120 10.38 -14.35 -15.32
N PRO A 121 10.82 -15.27 -16.19
CA PRO A 121 10.56 -16.70 -16.00
C PRO A 121 11.02 -17.13 -14.60
N CYS A 122 10.32 -18.11 -14.01
CA CYS A 122 10.58 -18.56 -12.64
C CYS A 122 10.41 -17.51 -11.54
N SER A 123 9.66 -16.41 -11.75
CA SER A 123 9.37 -15.41 -10.69
C SER A 123 8.25 -15.78 -9.71
N GLY A 124 7.47 -16.83 -10.00
CA GLY A 124 6.36 -17.28 -9.12
C GLY A 124 4.95 -16.89 -9.58
N LYS A 125 4.79 -16.25 -10.74
CA LYS A 125 3.47 -15.85 -11.31
C LYS A 125 2.43 -16.97 -11.30
N SER A 126 2.81 -18.18 -11.70
CA SER A 126 1.91 -19.33 -11.79
C SER A 126 1.45 -19.85 -10.43
N GLN A 127 2.21 -19.58 -9.37
CA GLN A 127 1.83 -19.91 -7.98
C GLN A 127 0.98 -18.79 -7.37
N LEU A 128 1.28 -17.52 -7.71
CA LEU A 128 0.55 -16.37 -7.20
C LEU A 128 -0.86 -16.23 -7.81
N ALA A 129 -1.00 -16.46 -9.12
CA ALA A 129 -2.27 -16.33 -9.84
C ALA A 129 -3.45 -17.11 -9.22
N PRO A 130 -3.34 -18.41 -8.88
CA PRO A 130 -4.46 -19.14 -8.28
C PRO A 130 -4.83 -18.61 -6.88
N ILE A 131 -3.84 -18.19 -6.09
CA ILE A 131 -4.05 -17.63 -4.75
C ILE A 131 -4.84 -16.31 -4.85
N LEU A 132 -4.48 -15.43 -5.79
CA LEU A 132 -5.21 -14.18 -6.02
C LEU A 132 -6.59 -14.44 -6.63
N ALA A 133 -6.70 -15.40 -7.55
CA ALA A 133 -7.98 -15.76 -8.17
C ALA A 133 -9.03 -16.16 -7.12
N GLU A 134 -8.63 -17.02 -6.19
CA GLU A 134 -9.53 -17.44 -5.13
C GLU A 134 -9.78 -16.33 -4.11
N LYS A 135 -8.74 -15.62 -3.64
CA LYS A 135 -8.88 -14.52 -2.66
C LYS A 135 -9.91 -13.48 -3.10
N TYR A 136 -9.88 -13.09 -4.37
CA TYR A 136 -10.75 -12.03 -4.91
C TYR A 136 -12.01 -12.57 -5.62
N GLY A 137 -12.18 -13.89 -5.70
CA GLY A 137 -13.28 -14.52 -6.45
C GLY A 137 -13.25 -14.24 -7.96
N ILE A 138 -12.06 -13.97 -8.51
CA ILE A 138 -11.83 -13.65 -9.92
C ILE A 138 -11.32 -14.86 -10.70
N GLN A 139 -11.45 -14.86 -12.02
CA GLN A 139 -11.02 -16.01 -12.83
C GLN A 139 -9.51 -15.99 -13.10
N GLN A 140 -8.83 -17.11 -12.84
CA GLN A 140 -7.44 -17.28 -13.29
C GLN A 140 -7.41 -17.53 -14.81
N ILE A 141 -6.62 -16.73 -15.53
CA ILE A 141 -6.34 -16.92 -16.95
C ILE A 141 -4.85 -17.11 -17.14
N SER A 142 -4.49 -18.28 -17.68
CA SER A 142 -3.13 -18.68 -18.00
C SER A 142 -3.05 -18.93 -19.50
N ILE A 143 -2.19 -18.19 -20.20
CA ILE A 143 -1.99 -18.43 -21.63
C ILE A 143 -1.49 -19.85 -21.90
N TYR A 144 -0.63 -20.37 -21.03
CA TYR A 144 -0.04 -21.69 -21.19
C TYR A 144 -1.08 -22.82 -21.07
N ASP A 145 -2.15 -22.60 -20.31
CA ASP A 145 -3.25 -23.57 -20.16
C ASP A 145 -4.25 -23.50 -21.32
N LEU A 146 -4.34 -22.34 -21.99
CA LEU A 146 -5.20 -22.14 -23.16
C LEU A 146 -4.58 -22.65 -24.46
N LEU A 147 -3.25 -22.57 -24.59
CA LEU A 147 -2.54 -22.84 -25.86
C LEU A 147 -1.81 -24.20 -25.90
N GLY A 148 -1.59 -24.87 -24.76
CA GLY A 148 -0.71 -26.03 -24.68
C GLY A 148 0.75 -25.70 -25.03
N GLU A 149 1.67 -26.66 -24.90
CA GLU A 149 3.12 -26.46 -25.13
C GLU A 149 3.51 -26.16 -26.60
N GLY A 150 2.54 -25.90 -27.48
CA GLY A 150 2.72 -25.74 -28.92
C GLY A 150 2.93 -24.32 -29.42
N GLY A 151 2.86 -23.30 -28.56
CA GLY A 151 3.08 -21.88 -28.91
C GLY A 151 2.23 -21.42 -30.11
N ALA A 152 1.07 -20.85 -29.87
CA ALA A 152 0.15 -20.51 -30.97
C ALA A 152 -0.29 -19.03 -31.01
N ASP A 153 -0.67 -18.68 -32.23
CA ASP A 153 -1.05 -17.41 -32.84
C ASP A 153 -1.72 -16.36 -31.93
N SER A 154 -1.32 -15.10 -32.08
CA SER A 154 -1.88 -13.94 -31.34
C SER A 154 -3.41 -13.91 -31.41
N GLU A 155 -3.96 -14.35 -32.55
CA GLU A 155 -5.40 -14.34 -32.82
C GLU A 155 -6.23 -15.33 -31.96
N GLU A 156 -5.66 -16.47 -31.53
CA GLU A 156 -6.37 -17.43 -30.67
C GLU A 156 -6.38 -16.99 -29.21
N VAL A 157 -5.27 -16.43 -28.74
CA VAL A 157 -5.16 -15.78 -27.43
C VAL A 157 -6.17 -14.65 -27.32
N GLU A 158 -6.19 -13.78 -28.32
CA GLU A 158 -7.11 -12.65 -28.39
C GLU A 158 -8.57 -13.12 -28.42
N LYS A 159 -8.91 -14.17 -29.18
CA LYS A 159 -10.27 -14.77 -29.15
C LYS A 159 -10.64 -15.38 -27.81
N ALA A 160 -9.67 -15.92 -27.06
CA ALA A 160 -9.90 -16.46 -25.73
C ALA A 160 -10.15 -15.32 -24.72
N ILE A 161 -9.39 -14.22 -24.80
CA ILE A 161 -9.59 -13.00 -24.01
C ILE A 161 -10.92 -12.35 -24.37
N ASP A 162 -11.26 -12.24 -25.66
CA ASP A 162 -12.56 -11.73 -26.13
C ASP A 162 -13.74 -12.52 -25.53
N ARG A 163 -13.66 -13.86 -25.49
CA ARG A 163 -14.70 -14.71 -24.87
C ARG A 163 -14.82 -14.56 -23.35
N LEU A 164 -13.78 -14.03 -22.71
CA LEU A 164 -13.76 -13.75 -21.26
C LEU A 164 -14.28 -12.33 -20.98
N CYS A 165 -14.12 -11.41 -21.94
CA CYS A 165 -14.62 -10.04 -21.90
C CYS A 165 -16.06 -9.87 -22.40
N ASP A 166 -16.57 -10.75 -23.28
CA ASP A 166 -17.94 -10.71 -23.82
C ASP A 166 -18.89 -11.73 -23.12
N GLY A 167 -19.99 -11.24 -22.54
CA GLY A 167 -21.11 -12.03 -22.00
C GLY A 167 -21.36 -11.91 -20.48
N GLU A 168 -22.19 -12.78 -19.90
CA GLU A 168 -22.54 -12.87 -18.45
C GLU A 168 -21.31 -12.99 -17.51
N ARG A 169 -20.10 -13.19 -18.07
CA ARG A 169 -18.81 -13.28 -17.36
C ARG A 169 -18.09 -11.96 -17.15
N ARG A 170 -18.52 -10.88 -17.81
CA ARG A 170 -17.97 -9.52 -17.65
C ARG A 170 -18.00 -9.03 -16.20
N GLY A 171 -18.90 -9.61 -15.39
CA GLY A 171 -19.03 -9.29 -13.98
C GLY A 171 -18.04 -9.97 -13.04
N LYS A 172 -17.26 -11.00 -13.42
CA LYS A 172 -16.45 -11.76 -12.45
C LYS A 172 -14.99 -11.33 -12.29
N GLY A 173 -14.45 -10.50 -13.18
CA GLY A 173 -13.03 -10.13 -13.15
C GLY A 173 -12.08 -11.29 -13.51
N PHE A 174 -10.79 -10.99 -13.64
CA PHE A 174 -9.75 -11.97 -13.93
C PHE A 174 -8.38 -11.61 -13.36
N VAL A 175 -7.53 -12.62 -13.17
CA VAL A 175 -6.08 -12.49 -13.04
C VAL A 175 -5.41 -13.18 -14.22
N LEU A 176 -4.71 -12.41 -15.04
CA LEU A 176 -4.07 -12.84 -16.28
C LEU A 176 -2.57 -12.96 -16.07
N HIS A 177 -1.98 -14.10 -16.41
CA HIS A 177 -0.53 -14.27 -16.46
C HIS A 177 -0.07 -14.92 -17.77
N GLY A 178 1.10 -14.53 -18.25
CA GLY A 178 1.63 -14.93 -19.55
C GLY A 178 1.16 -14.06 -20.73
N TYR A 179 0.46 -12.95 -20.46
CA TYR A 179 0.05 -11.94 -21.44
C TYR A 179 -0.21 -10.59 -20.75
N PRO A 180 0.13 -9.45 -21.39
CA PRO A 180 0.94 -9.34 -22.59
C PRO A 180 2.41 -9.70 -22.29
N MET A 181 3.10 -10.30 -23.26
CA MET A 181 4.54 -10.56 -23.23
C MET A 181 5.33 -9.50 -24.00
N THR A 182 4.67 -8.72 -24.86
CA THR A 182 5.30 -7.67 -25.66
C THR A 182 4.49 -6.38 -25.61
N THR A 183 5.14 -5.26 -25.86
CA THR A 183 4.47 -3.94 -25.94
C THR A 183 3.41 -3.90 -27.04
N ALA A 184 3.63 -4.64 -28.13
CA ALA A 184 2.66 -4.75 -29.23
C ALA A 184 1.36 -5.43 -28.79
N GLN A 185 1.45 -6.48 -27.98
CA GLN A 185 0.30 -7.16 -27.40
C GLN A 185 -0.46 -6.24 -26.43
N ALA A 186 0.25 -5.47 -25.61
CA ALA A 186 -0.36 -4.51 -24.70
C ALA A 186 -1.14 -3.40 -25.44
N LYS A 187 -0.58 -2.86 -26.53
CA LYS A 187 -1.28 -1.90 -27.41
C LYS A 187 -2.50 -2.49 -28.09
N GLU A 188 -2.41 -3.75 -28.52
CA GLU A 188 -3.56 -4.45 -29.11
C GLU A 188 -4.67 -4.67 -28.07
N MET A 189 -4.30 -4.93 -26.81
CA MET A 189 -5.26 -5.03 -25.71
C MET A 189 -6.03 -3.73 -25.50
N GLU A 190 -5.33 -2.60 -25.44
CA GLU A 190 -5.93 -1.28 -25.31
C GLU A 190 -6.82 -0.94 -26.52
N ARG A 191 -6.36 -1.24 -27.74
CA ARG A 191 -7.14 -1.01 -28.97
C ARG A 191 -8.48 -1.77 -28.98
N ARG A 192 -8.53 -2.93 -28.33
CA ARG A 192 -9.75 -3.73 -28.16
C ARG A 192 -10.62 -3.29 -26.98
N GLY A 193 -10.16 -2.31 -26.20
CA GLY A 193 -10.89 -1.78 -25.05
C GLY A 193 -10.85 -2.72 -23.84
N TYR A 194 -9.80 -3.54 -23.71
CA TYR A 194 -9.58 -4.24 -22.44
C TYR A 194 -9.00 -3.25 -21.44
N GLU A 195 -9.78 -2.94 -20.40
CA GLU A 195 -9.29 -2.14 -19.28
C GLU A 195 -8.61 -3.06 -18.26
N VAL A 196 -7.58 -2.55 -17.61
CA VAL A 196 -6.79 -3.24 -16.60
C VAL A 196 -6.83 -2.38 -15.36
N ASP A 197 -7.14 -2.97 -14.20
CA ASP A 197 -7.25 -2.22 -12.95
C ASP A 197 -5.89 -2.16 -12.23
N ILE A 198 -5.08 -3.23 -12.37
CA ILE A 198 -3.72 -3.27 -11.80
C ILE A 198 -2.82 -4.27 -12.54
N VAL A 199 -1.55 -3.91 -12.69
CA VAL A 199 -0.48 -4.78 -13.20
C VAL A 199 0.53 -5.01 -12.08
N ILE A 200 0.76 -6.26 -11.70
CA ILE A 200 1.78 -6.63 -10.71
C ILE A 200 3.00 -7.18 -11.42
N GLU A 201 4.13 -6.49 -11.32
CA GLU A 201 5.43 -7.01 -11.77
C GLU A 201 6.19 -7.65 -10.60
N LEU A 202 6.47 -8.95 -10.70
CA LEU A 202 7.33 -9.65 -9.75
C LEU A 202 8.80 -9.41 -10.11
N LEU A 203 9.53 -8.72 -9.24
CA LEU A 203 10.96 -8.45 -9.38
C LEU A 203 11.77 -9.60 -8.79
N ARG A 204 12.54 -10.30 -9.63
CA ARG A 204 13.47 -11.35 -9.20
C ARG A 204 14.74 -11.24 -10.03
N SER A 205 15.90 -11.43 -9.41
CA SER A 205 17.17 -11.38 -10.14
C SER A 205 17.32 -12.58 -11.08
N ASP A 206 18.11 -12.42 -12.13
CA ASP A 206 18.38 -13.47 -13.10
C ASP A 206 19.02 -14.70 -12.43
N GLU A 207 19.90 -14.47 -11.45
CA GLU A 207 20.54 -15.53 -10.67
C GLU A 207 19.52 -16.31 -9.83
N GLU A 208 18.63 -15.63 -9.12
CA GLU A 208 17.59 -16.25 -8.31
C GLU A 208 16.55 -17.00 -9.17
N ALA A 209 16.21 -16.44 -10.34
CA ALA A 209 15.35 -17.09 -11.30
C ALA A 209 15.99 -18.39 -11.85
N ASN A 210 17.31 -18.39 -12.07
CA ASN A 210 18.05 -19.59 -12.47
C ASN A 210 18.12 -20.63 -11.33
N ILE A 211 18.34 -20.21 -10.07
CA ILE A 211 18.27 -21.10 -8.91
C ILE A 211 16.93 -21.82 -8.89
N TRP A 212 15.83 -21.07 -9.04
CA TRP A 212 14.49 -21.65 -9.11
C TRP A 212 14.32 -22.63 -10.27
N ARG A 213 14.88 -22.35 -11.46
CA ARG A 213 14.84 -23.26 -12.61
C ARG A 213 15.50 -24.60 -12.30
N GLU A 214 16.67 -24.61 -11.67
CA GLU A 214 17.48 -25.81 -11.43
C GLU A 214 16.77 -26.86 -10.58
N GLY A 215 16.09 -26.41 -9.53
CA GLY A 215 15.35 -27.27 -8.61
C GLY A 215 13.86 -27.36 -8.88
N ARG A 216 13.32 -26.69 -9.91
CA ARG A 216 11.89 -26.70 -10.24
C ARG A 216 11.40 -28.10 -10.62
N MET A 217 10.42 -28.57 -9.89
CA MET A 217 9.70 -29.83 -10.09
C MET A 217 8.21 -29.53 -10.26
N VAL A 218 7.52 -30.29 -11.08
CA VAL A 218 6.07 -30.16 -11.26
C VAL A 218 5.42 -31.50 -10.98
N ASP A 219 4.38 -31.50 -10.16
CA ASP A 219 3.51 -32.67 -9.99
C ASP A 219 2.64 -32.83 -11.25
N CYS A 220 2.80 -33.95 -11.96
CA CYS A 220 2.10 -34.18 -13.23
C CYS A 220 0.58 -34.36 -13.07
N ASP A 221 0.10 -34.68 -11.87
CA ASP A 221 -1.32 -34.94 -11.62
C ASP A 221 -2.06 -33.67 -11.18
N THR A 222 -1.38 -32.77 -10.46
CA THR A 222 -1.98 -31.55 -9.88
C THR A 222 -1.52 -30.26 -10.57
N GLY A 223 -0.43 -30.29 -11.32
CA GLY A 223 0.17 -29.11 -11.94
C GLY A 223 0.92 -28.20 -10.96
N LEU A 224 1.00 -28.56 -9.67
CA LEU A 224 1.71 -27.79 -8.64
C LEU A 224 3.21 -27.77 -8.88
N VAL A 225 3.82 -26.62 -8.58
CA VAL A 225 5.25 -26.38 -8.75
C VAL A 225 5.93 -26.43 -7.38
N TYR A 226 6.94 -27.28 -7.28
CA TYR A 226 7.80 -27.47 -6.11
C TYR A 226 9.25 -27.15 -6.45
N HIS A 227 10.09 -27.00 -5.42
CA HIS A 227 11.53 -26.84 -5.56
C HIS A 227 12.27 -27.81 -4.66
N SER A 228 13.29 -28.49 -5.19
CA SER A 228 14.03 -29.54 -4.48
C SER A 228 14.62 -29.14 -3.12
N THR A 229 14.82 -27.84 -2.89
CA THR A 229 15.42 -27.29 -1.65
C THR A 229 14.73 -26.05 -1.09
N LEU A 230 13.85 -25.39 -1.88
CA LEU A 230 13.26 -24.09 -1.51
C LEU A 230 11.76 -24.20 -1.25
N LEU A 231 11.12 -25.27 -1.70
CA LEU A 231 9.70 -25.55 -1.55
C LEU A 231 9.50 -27.07 -1.71
N GLU A 232 9.80 -27.80 -0.65
CA GLU A 232 9.79 -29.26 -0.66
C GLU A 232 8.37 -29.80 -0.92
N ALA A 233 8.28 -30.87 -1.69
CA ALA A 233 7.00 -31.51 -1.98
C ALA A 233 6.60 -32.46 -0.83
N PRO A 234 5.30 -32.59 -0.53
CA PRO A 234 4.83 -33.58 0.43
C PRO A 234 5.15 -35.00 -0.05
N GLN A 235 5.34 -35.92 0.89
CA GLN A 235 5.87 -37.27 0.62
C GLN A 235 5.04 -38.10 -0.36
N ASP A 236 3.74 -37.86 -0.44
CA ASP A 236 2.85 -38.51 -1.39
C ASP A 236 3.00 -37.97 -2.82
N ALA A 237 3.45 -36.72 -2.99
CA ALA A 237 3.68 -36.06 -4.27
C ALA A 237 5.05 -36.38 -4.90
N ILE A 238 6.06 -36.69 -4.08
CA ILE A 238 7.42 -37.01 -4.54
C ILE A 238 7.47 -38.04 -5.68
N PRO A 239 6.71 -39.15 -5.67
CA PRO A 239 6.76 -40.17 -6.73
C PRO A 239 6.23 -39.71 -8.10
N ARG A 240 5.47 -38.62 -8.14
CA ARG A 240 4.80 -38.07 -9.34
C ARG A 240 5.42 -36.76 -9.83
N LEU A 241 6.49 -36.29 -9.20
CA LEU A 241 7.22 -35.10 -9.64
C LEU A 241 8.04 -35.35 -10.91
N GLN A 242 7.94 -34.42 -11.86
CA GLN A 242 8.75 -34.42 -13.08
C GLN A 242 9.42 -33.06 -13.30
N LYS A 243 10.64 -33.08 -13.88
CA LYS A 243 11.25 -31.86 -14.43
C LYS A 243 10.57 -31.55 -15.76
N LYS A 244 10.05 -30.33 -15.90
CA LYS A 244 9.36 -29.90 -17.12
C LYS A 244 10.37 -29.73 -18.27
N ASN A 245 9.98 -30.05 -19.51
CA ASN A 245 10.83 -29.87 -20.69
C ASN A 245 11.29 -28.42 -20.91
N SER A 246 10.52 -27.44 -20.43
CA SER A 246 10.87 -26.02 -20.41
C SER A 246 11.97 -25.63 -19.40
N ASN A 247 12.45 -26.57 -18.56
CA ASN A 247 13.50 -26.30 -17.57
C ASN A 247 14.93 -26.43 -18.15
N THR A 248 15.06 -26.65 -19.46
CA THR A 248 16.37 -26.62 -20.12
C THR A 248 16.97 -25.21 -20.03
N GLU A 249 18.29 -25.13 -19.84
CA GLU A 249 19.02 -23.87 -19.76
C GLU A 249 18.74 -22.99 -20.98
N ALA A 250 18.80 -23.56 -22.18
CA ALA A 250 18.56 -22.83 -23.43
C ALA A 250 17.15 -22.24 -23.52
N ALA A 251 16.10 -22.98 -23.12
CA ALA A 251 14.73 -22.48 -23.16
C ALA A 251 14.48 -21.37 -22.12
N PHE A 252 15.10 -21.50 -20.94
CA PHE A 252 15.03 -20.48 -19.90
C PHE A 252 15.73 -19.19 -20.31
N GLN A 253 16.97 -19.28 -20.78
CA GLN A 253 17.74 -18.11 -21.24
C GLN A 253 17.04 -17.37 -22.37
N ASN A 254 16.46 -18.09 -23.34
CA ASN A 254 15.68 -17.48 -24.40
C ASN A 254 14.44 -16.73 -23.87
N SER A 255 13.75 -17.30 -22.88
CA SER A 255 12.57 -16.68 -22.26
C SER A 255 12.94 -15.47 -21.40
N LEU A 256 14.06 -15.54 -20.69
CA LEU A 256 14.58 -14.47 -19.84
C LEU A 256 15.04 -13.29 -20.70
N GLN A 257 15.77 -13.57 -21.78
CA GLN A 257 16.19 -12.54 -22.73
C GLN A 257 14.99 -11.89 -23.42
N ALA A 258 13.98 -12.68 -23.82
CA ALA A 258 12.75 -12.14 -24.41
C ALA A 258 12.00 -11.21 -23.44
N TYR A 259 11.91 -11.59 -22.16
CA TYR A 259 11.33 -10.73 -21.12
C TYR A 259 12.14 -9.43 -20.94
N ASN A 260 13.46 -9.53 -20.77
CA ASN A 260 14.33 -8.38 -20.54
C ASN A 260 14.32 -7.37 -21.70
N ASN A 261 14.09 -7.84 -22.93
CA ASN A 261 13.97 -6.96 -24.10
C ASN A 261 12.64 -6.18 -24.15
N GLU A 262 11.57 -6.70 -23.56
CA GLU A 262 10.21 -6.13 -23.65
C GLU A 262 9.75 -5.43 -22.36
N VAL A 263 10.34 -5.78 -21.21
CA VAL A 263 9.87 -5.34 -19.89
C VAL A 263 9.84 -3.82 -19.75
N GLU A 264 10.85 -3.10 -20.25
CA GLU A 264 10.86 -1.62 -20.18
C GLU A 264 9.74 -0.99 -21.02
N GLY A 265 9.41 -1.60 -22.16
CA GLY A 265 8.29 -1.17 -23.00
C GLY A 265 6.95 -1.43 -22.33
N LEU A 266 6.80 -2.57 -21.66
CA LEU A 266 5.62 -2.91 -20.86
C LEU A 266 5.47 -2.02 -19.62
N ARG A 267 6.58 -1.72 -18.92
CA ARG A 267 6.62 -0.81 -17.78
C ARG A 267 6.16 0.59 -18.17
N THR A 268 6.68 1.08 -19.29
CA THR A 268 6.29 2.39 -19.84
C THR A 268 4.81 2.40 -20.23
N PHE A 269 4.31 1.31 -20.82
CA PHE A 269 2.92 1.22 -21.26
C PHE A 269 1.93 1.19 -20.10
N PHE A 270 2.22 0.43 -19.03
CA PHE A 270 1.34 0.28 -17.86
C PHE A 270 1.72 1.18 -16.69
N ALA A 271 2.46 2.28 -16.92
CA ALA A 271 3.01 3.08 -15.84
C ALA A 271 1.96 3.64 -14.84
N GLY A 272 0.70 3.77 -15.26
CA GLY A 272 -0.41 4.21 -14.40
C GLY A 272 -1.00 3.12 -13.50
N GLU A 273 -0.90 1.85 -13.93
CA GLU A 273 -1.52 0.69 -13.30
C GLU A 273 -0.49 -0.28 -12.67
N LEU A 274 0.81 -0.06 -12.94
CA LEU A 274 1.89 -0.95 -12.56
C LEU A 274 2.34 -0.79 -11.11
N VAL A 275 2.39 -1.90 -10.39
CA VAL A 275 3.01 -2.03 -9.08
C VAL A 275 4.10 -3.10 -9.12
N GLN A 276 5.28 -2.76 -8.63
CA GLN A 276 6.39 -3.69 -8.52
C GLN A 276 6.42 -4.36 -7.14
N VAL A 277 6.50 -5.69 -7.14
CA VAL A 277 6.55 -6.52 -5.95
C VAL A 277 7.89 -7.25 -5.91
N ASP A 278 8.62 -7.08 -4.81
CA ASP A 278 9.87 -7.80 -4.57
C ASP A 278 9.59 -9.30 -4.40
N ALA A 279 10.13 -10.10 -5.30
CA ALA A 279 10.04 -11.55 -5.33
C ALA A 279 11.39 -12.23 -5.07
N ALA A 280 12.32 -11.56 -4.39
CA ALA A 280 13.59 -12.13 -3.98
C ALA A 280 13.41 -13.36 -3.08
N LEU A 281 14.42 -14.24 -3.05
CA LEU A 281 14.39 -15.46 -2.23
C LEU A 281 14.20 -15.14 -0.74
N SER A 282 14.83 -14.06 -0.27
CA SER A 282 14.73 -13.57 1.11
C SER A 282 13.33 -13.13 1.51
N ARG A 283 12.46 -12.79 0.54
CA ARG A 283 11.09 -12.35 0.81
C ARG A 283 10.16 -13.50 1.17
N GLY A 284 10.46 -14.70 0.70
CA GLY A 284 9.64 -15.90 0.86
C GLY A 284 8.30 -15.82 0.10
N VAL A 285 7.66 -16.97 -0.12
CA VAL A 285 6.40 -17.05 -0.90
C VAL A 285 5.28 -16.22 -0.25
N LEU A 286 5.16 -16.28 1.07
CA LEU A 286 4.16 -15.50 1.81
C LEU A 286 4.36 -13.99 1.69
N GLY A 287 5.60 -13.52 1.77
CA GLY A 287 5.90 -12.10 1.65
C GLY A 287 5.47 -11.56 0.28
N VAL A 288 5.68 -12.33 -0.78
CA VAL A 288 5.25 -12.00 -2.15
C VAL A 288 3.72 -11.99 -2.27
N VAL A 289 3.05 -13.02 -1.74
CA VAL A 289 1.57 -13.10 -1.76
C VAL A 289 0.96 -11.92 -1.01
N ARG A 290 1.47 -11.59 0.18
CA ARG A 290 1.00 -10.46 0.98
C ARG A 290 1.19 -9.13 0.25
N ASP A 291 2.36 -8.88 -0.32
CA ASP A 291 2.67 -7.62 -0.98
C ASP A 291 1.83 -7.43 -2.27
N ALA A 292 1.60 -8.52 -3.02
CA ALA A 292 0.69 -8.52 -4.18
C ALA A 292 -0.77 -8.29 -3.79
N ALA A 293 -1.24 -8.93 -2.71
CA ALA A 293 -2.57 -8.71 -2.15
C ALA A 293 -2.76 -7.25 -1.72
N LEU A 294 -1.80 -6.68 -1.00
CA LEU A 294 -1.85 -5.27 -0.57
C LEU A 294 -1.88 -4.30 -1.74
N ALA A 295 -1.19 -4.62 -2.84
CA ALA A 295 -1.25 -3.83 -4.06
C ALA A 295 -2.66 -3.81 -4.66
N ILE A 296 -3.28 -4.99 -4.79
CA ILE A 296 -4.64 -5.14 -5.35
C ILE A 296 -5.70 -4.47 -4.46
N ASP A 297 -5.58 -4.66 -3.14
CA ASP A 297 -6.48 -4.07 -2.15
C ASP A 297 -6.45 -2.53 -2.19
N GLY A 298 -5.37 -1.93 -2.71
CA GLY A 298 -5.24 -0.49 -2.94
C GLY A 298 -5.90 0.03 -4.22
N THR A 299 -6.19 -0.85 -5.19
CA THR A 299 -6.74 -0.51 -6.53
C THR A 299 -8.22 -0.85 -6.72
N CYS A 300 -8.84 -1.58 -5.79
CA CYS A 300 -10.26 -1.92 -5.89
C CYS A 300 -11.14 -0.69 -5.56
N PRO A 301 -12.21 -0.39 -6.33
CA PRO A 301 -13.25 0.54 -5.87
C PRO A 301 -13.91 -0.08 -4.63
N VAL A 302 -13.60 0.47 -3.46
CA VAL A 302 -14.04 -0.08 -2.16
C VAL A 302 -15.47 0.39 -1.88
N ASP A 303 -16.39 -0.56 -1.68
CA ASP A 303 -17.57 -0.33 -0.83
C ASP A 303 -17.13 -0.51 0.63
N TYR A 304 -17.44 0.49 1.43
CA TYR A 304 -16.63 0.95 2.54
C TYR A 304 -17.05 0.37 3.89
N SER A 305 -17.90 -0.65 3.91
CA SER A 305 -18.62 -1.07 5.12
C SER A 305 -18.04 -2.27 5.89
N THR A 306 -16.98 -2.95 5.44
CA THR A 306 -16.56 -4.22 6.09
C THR A 306 -15.05 -4.56 6.08
N VAL A 307 -14.15 -3.63 6.43
CA VAL A 307 -12.73 -4.02 6.70
C VAL A 307 -12.14 -3.25 7.87
N PHE A 308 -12.14 -3.85 9.07
CA PHE A 308 -11.10 -3.62 10.08
C PHE A 308 -10.89 -4.85 10.96
N SER A 309 -9.84 -5.62 10.66
CA SER A 309 -9.04 -6.21 11.74
C SER A 309 -7.54 -6.10 11.41
N SER A 310 -6.87 -5.39 12.32
CA SER A 310 -5.43 -5.20 12.56
C SER A 310 -4.44 -5.44 11.42
N GLU A 311 -3.93 -4.34 10.84
CA GLU A 311 -2.51 -4.22 10.45
C GLU A 311 -2.15 -2.73 10.36
N ALA A 312 -1.71 -2.20 11.50
CA ALA A 312 -1.36 -0.79 11.71
C ALA A 312 0.16 -0.54 11.69
N LEU A 313 0.96 -1.35 10.97
CA LEU A 313 2.40 -1.44 11.23
C LEU A 313 3.37 -1.20 10.05
N ALA A 314 2.90 -0.83 8.85
CA ALA A 314 3.79 -0.76 7.68
C ALA A 314 3.97 0.63 7.02
N ALA A 315 3.35 1.70 7.53
CA ALA A 315 3.31 2.99 6.82
C ALA A 315 4.55 3.89 6.99
N GLU A 316 5.57 3.46 7.73
CA GLU A 316 6.71 4.33 8.08
C GLU A 316 8.07 3.81 7.57
N GLY A 317 8.15 2.56 7.09
CA GLY A 317 9.35 1.95 6.50
C GLY A 317 9.61 2.27 5.01
N GLU A 318 8.81 3.10 4.36
CA GLU A 318 8.94 3.40 2.91
C GLU A 318 9.97 4.48 2.57
N VAL A 319 10.54 5.19 3.56
CA VAL A 319 11.56 6.23 3.34
C VAL A 319 12.78 5.68 2.59
N TYR A 320 13.18 4.42 2.84
CA TYR A 320 14.32 3.79 2.17
C TYR A 320 13.98 3.10 0.84
N LYS A 321 12.70 2.78 0.58
CA LYS A 321 12.28 2.26 -0.74
C LYS A 321 12.28 3.36 -1.80
N PHE A 322 11.99 4.61 -1.41
CA PHE A 322 11.99 5.77 -2.33
C PHE A 322 13.40 6.21 -2.75
N ILE A 323 14.42 6.04 -1.90
CA ILE A 323 15.82 6.40 -2.21
C ILE A 323 16.42 5.52 -3.32
N LYS A 324 15.91 4.30 -3.53
CA LYS A 324 16.35 3.42 -4.63
C LYS A 324 15.63 3.67 -5.97
N GLY A 325 14.62 4.53 -6.02
CA GLY A 325 13.77 4.76 -7.20
C GLY A 325 13.81 6.16 -7.82
N ALA A 326 14.75 7.03 -7.42
CA ALA A 326 14.77 8.41 -7.91
C ALA A 326 15.47 8.54 -9.28
N ASP A 327 14.67 8.63 -10.33
CA ASP A 327 15.01 9.02 -11.71
C ASP A 327 15.40 10.52 -11.84
N LYS A 328 16.12 11.05 -10.84
CA LYS A 328 16.49 12.48 -10.73
C LYS A 328 18.00 12.71 -10.57
N GLY A 329 18.84 11.83 -11.13
CA GLY A 329 20.29 12.08 -11.19
C GLY A 329 21.00 12.23 -9.85
N ILE A 330 20.39 11.80 -8.74
CA ILE A 330 20.97 11.80 -7.39
C ILE A 330 21.84 10.53 -7.31
N LYS A 331 23.13 10.69 -7.05
CA LYS A 331 24.00 9.53 -6.77
C LYS A 331 23.46 8.81 -5.54
N ALA A 332 23.15 7.52 -5.68
CA ALA A 332 22.74 6.68 -4.57
C ALA A 332 23.89 6.59 -3.53
N GLY A 333 23.66 7.14 -2.34
CA GLY A 333 24.60 7.11 -1.20
C GLY A 333 24.96 8.50 -0.66
N GLY A 334 25.40 8.55 0.60
CA GLY A 334 25.86 9.76 1.27
C GLY A 334 24.79 10.50 2.08
N LEU A 335 25.24 11.43 2.92
CA LEU A 335 24.41 12.13 3.91
C LEU A 335 23.23 12.89 3.27
N LEU A 336 23.47 13.59 2.14
CA LEU A 336 22.43 14.36 1.46
C LEU A 336 21.25 13.49 1.00
N SER A 337 21.53 12.28 0.49
CA SER A 337 20.48 11.37 0.00
C SER A 337 19.47 11.01 1.10
N HIS A 338 19.95 10.81 2.32
CA HIS A 338 19.13 10.53 3.49
C HIS A 338 18.26 11.72 3.88
N VAL A 339 18.84 12.93 3.93
CA VAL A 339 18.09 14.16 4.24
C VAL A 339 17.04 14.47 3.18
N MET A 340 17.33 14.21 1.90
CA MET A 340 16.38 14.38 0.80
C MET A 340 15.22 13.40 0.85
N GLY A 341 15.46 12.14 1.29
CA GLY A 341 14.40 11.13 1.41
C GLY A 341 13.25 11.56 2.34
N LEU A 342 13.57 12.30 3.40
CA LEU A 342 12.59 12.88 4.32
C LEU A 342 12.04 14.25 3.90
N ASN A 343 12.42 14.72 2.71
CA ASN A 343 11.91 15.93 2.07
C ASN A 343 11.27 15.65 0.70
N SER A 344 10.88 14.39 0.45
CA SER A 344 10.30 13.95 -0.83
C SER A 344 8.77 14.00 -0.77
N TYR A 345 8.18 14.89 -1.58
CA TYR A 345 6.74 15.04 -1.77
C TYR A 345 6.45 15.72 -3.11
N ASP A 346 5.28 15.45 -3.70
CA ASP A 346 4.78 16.22 -4.83
C ASP A 346 3.74 17.24 -4.38
N VAL A 347 4.15 18.50 -4.26
CA VAL A 347 3.24 19.60 -3.86
C VAL A 347 2.05 19.74 -4.81
N ALA A 348 2.18 19.32 -6.07
CA ALA A 348 1.09 19.41 -7.03
C ALA A 348 -0.10 18.55 -6.62
N GLU A 349 0.09 17.46 -5.86
CA GLU A 349 -0.96 16.52 -5.43
C GLU A 349 -1.72 16.93 -4.18
N PHE A 350 -1.34 18.04 -3.57
CA PHE A 350 -1.93 18.55 -2.34
C PHE A 350 -2.57 19.91 -2.54
N ILE A 351 -3.62 20.16 -1.76
CA ILE A 351 -4.27 21.46 -1.63
C ILE A 351 -4.21 21.91 -0.17
N PRO A 352 -3.96 23.20 0.10
CA PRO A 352 -3.92 23.73 1.46
C PRO A 352 -5.26 23.56 2.15
N PHE A 353 -5.21 23.12 3.40
CA PHE A 353 -6.33 23.15 4.34
C PHE A 353 -6.15 24.32 5.30
N SER A 354 -7.15 25.19 5.35
CA SER A 354 -7.12 26.44 6.10
C SER A 354 -8.31 26.59 7.04
N VAL A 355 -8.08 27.32 8.13
CA VAL A 355 -9.08 27.67 9.13
C VAL A 355 -8.97 29.17 9.37
N SER A 356 -10.05 29.91 9.11
CA SER A 356 -10.08 31.38 9.24
C SER A 356 -9.02 32.06 8.36
N GLY A 357 -8.72 31.47 7.19
CA GLY A 357 -7.72 31.96 6.23
C GLY A 357 -6.27 31.54 6.51
N ASP A 358 -6.00 30.96 7.68
CA ASP A 358 -4.67 30.46 8.03
C ASP A 358 -4.52 28.98 7.65
N ARG A 359 -3.48 28.65 6.87
CA ARG A 359 -3.17 27.26 6.52
C ARG A 359 -2.74 26.49 7.76
N VAL A 360 -3.45 25.41 8.06
CA VAL A 360 -3.15 24.49 9.17
C VAL A 360 -2.77 23.09 8.71
N GLY A 361 -2.92 22.78 7.42
CA GLY A 361 -2.52 21.49 6.88
C GLY A 361 -2.57 21.41 5.36
N TRP A 362 -2.50 20.18 4.87
CA TRP A 362 -2.46 19.82 3.45
C TRP A 362 -3.31 18.57 3.21
N LEU A 363 -4.30 18.69 2.33
CA LEU A 363 -5.13 17.57 1.92
C LEU A 363 -4.64 17.05 0.57
N ARG A 364 -4.46 15.74 0.44
CA ARG A 364 -4.30 15.13 -0.87
C ARG A 364 -5.58 15.37 -1.67
N LYS A 365 -5.49 15.72 -2.96
CA LYS A 365 -6.66 15.99 -3.80
C LYS A 365 -7.71 14.88 -3.75
N SER A 366 -7.28 13.62 -3.82
CA SER A 366 -8.18 12.45 -3.73
C SER A 366 -8.88 12.37 -2.38
N PHE A 367 -8.18 12.64 -1.28
CA PHE A 367 -8.80 12.69 0.05
C PHE A 367 -9.75 13.87 0.19
N ALA A 368 -9.42 15.04 -0.37
CA ALA A 368 -10.33 16.17 -0.40
C ALA A 368 -11.64 15.86 -1.15
N GLN A 369 -11.58 15.06 -2.22
CA GLN A 369 -12.79 14.64 -2.96
C GLN A 369 -13.67 13.76 -2.09
N LEU A 370 -13.06 12.80 -1.39
CA LEU A 370 -13.76 11.95 -0.42
C LEU A 370 -14.36 12.78 0.72
N LEU A 371 -13.65 13.78 1.21
CA LEU A 371 -14.13 14.68 2.26
C LEU A 371 -15.37 15.48 1.80
N ASP A 372 -15.35 16.01 0.57
CA ASP A 372 -16.48 16.74 -0.02
C ASP A 372 -17.70 15.82 -0.24
N GLU A 373 -17.49 14.62 -0.77
CA GLU A 373 -18.53 13.60 -0.92
C GLU A 373 -19.15 13.20 0.41
N SER A 374 -18.32 13.03 1.44
CA SER A 374 -18.73 12.65 2.80
C SER A 374 -19.64 13.70 3.42
N GLN A 375 -19.25 14.99 3.36
CA GLN A 375 -20.10 16.05 3.91
C GLN A 375 -21.42 16.21 3.14
N ARG A 376 -21.41 15.97 1.81
CA ARG A 376 -22.63 15.98 0.98
C ARG A 376 -23.58 14.84 1.36
N LYS A 377 -23.06 13.62 1.58
CA LYS A 377 -23.86 12.47 2.06
C LYS A 377 -24.47 12.75 3.44
N LEU A 378 -23.69 13.35 4.34
CA LEU A 378 -24.14 13.77 5.67
C LEU A 378 -25.07 15.00 5.68
N LYS A 379 -25.23 15.68 4.54
CA LYS A 379 -25.94 16.98 4.45
C LYS A 379 -25.42 18.00 5.46
N THR A 380 -24.12 17.99 5.72
CA THR A 380 -23.42 18.93 6.59
C THR A 380 -22.52 19.83 5.74
N LYS A 381 -22.25 21.03 6.24
CA LYS A 381 -21.30 21.98 5.65
C LYS A 381 -20.22 22.25 6.68
N ALA A 382 -19.17 21.46 6.64
CA ALA A 382 -18.00 21.65 7.50
C ALA A 382 -16.85 22.30 6.71
N PHE A 383 -16.79 22.06 5.40
CA PHE A 383 -15.70 22.51 4.54
C PHE A 383 -16.24 23.20 3.28
N GLU A 384 -15.53 24.23 2.84
CA GLU A 384 -15.68 24.88 1.54
C GLU A 384 -14.53 24.45 0.63
N PHE A 385 -14.86 24.02 -0.59
CA PHE A 385 -13.89 23.49 -1.54
C PHE A 385 -13.77 24.42 -2.74
N GLN A 386 -12.54 24.82 -3.06
CA GLN A 386 -12.16 25.43 -4.33
C GLN A 386 -11.28 24.43 -5.08
N TRP A 387 -11.78 23.86 -6.16
CA TRP A 387 -11.01 22.90 -6.95
C TRP A 387 -9.99 23.63 -7.86
N PRO A 388 -8.80 23.04 -8.09
CA PRO A 388 -7.83 23.60 -9.02
C PRO A 388 -8.44 23.77 -10.42
N GLY A 389 -8.10 24.85 -11.12
CA GLY A 389 -8.63 25.13 -12.45
C GLY A 389 -7.98 26.34 -13.11
N CYS A 390 -8.41 26.68 -14.33
CA CYS A 390 -8.01 27.91 -14.98
C CYS A 390 -8.96 29.05 -14.59
N GLY A 391 -8.40 30.15 -14.08
CA GLY A 391 -9.13 31.39 -13.84
C GLY A 391 -9.69 31.99 -15.14
N ILE A 392 -10.54 33.01 -15.01
CA ILE A 392 -11.17 33.73 -16.14
C ILE A 392 -10.12 34.42 -17.03
N ASP A 393 -8.94 34.69 -16.46
CA ASP A 393 -7.74 35.25 -17.08
C ASP A 393 -6.78 34.19 -17.65
N GLY A 394 -7.12 32.90 -17.55
CA GLY A 394 -6.25 31.79 -17.97
C GLY A 394 -5.10 31.50 -17.00
N VAL A 395 -5.07 32.15 -15.83
CA VAL A 395 -4.06 31.87 -14.80
C VAL A 395 -4.46 30.60 -14.04
N PRO A 396 -3.56 29.61 -13.89
CA PRO A 396 -3.81 28.45 -13.05
C PRO A 396 -4.10 28.88 -11.60
N GLN A 397 -5.28 28.52 -11.11
CA GLN A 397 -5.65 28.70 -9.71
C GLN A 397 -5.36 27.41 -8.95
N MET A 398 -4.61 27.55 -7.87
CA MET A 398 -4.43 26.48 -6.91
C MET A 398 -5.75 26.25 -6.18
N GLY A 399 -6.12 24.98 -6.00
CA GLY A 399 -7.28 24.64 -5.18
C GLY A 399 -7.03 24.93 -3.70
N SER A 400 -8.09 24.95 -2.90
CA SER A 400 -8.04 25.12 -1.45
C SER A 400 -9.22 24.43 -0.78
N VAL A 401 -9.04 24.09 0.49
CA VAL A 401 -10.12 23.67 1.39
C VAL A 401 -10.10 24.59 2.60
N GLU A 402 -11.23 25.23 2.88
CA GLU A 402 -11.40 26.13 4.00
C GLU A 402 -12.45 25.55 4.96
N LEU A 403 -12.28 25.76 6.26
CA LEU A 403 -13.36 25.50 7.20
C LEU A 403 -14.55 26.41 6.88
N HIS A 404 -15.77 25.85 6.81
CA HIS A 404 -16.93 26.56 6.30
C HIS A 404 -17.16 27.89 7.04
N SER A 405 -17.45 28.96 6.29
CA SER A 405 -17.51 30.35 6.77
C SER A 405 -18.48 30.57 7.94
N SER A 406 -19.52 29.73 8.07
CA SER A 406 -20.43 29.76 9.22
C SER A 406 -19.77 29.45 10.56
N LEU A 407 -18.54 28.93 10.57
CA LEU A 407 -17.77 28.57 11.76
C LEU A 407 -16.68 29.60 12.09
N SER A 408 -16.60 30.71 11.34
CA SER A 408 -15.53 31.71 11.52
C SER A 408 -15.45 32.22 12.96
N ASP A 409 -16.60 32.54 13.54
CA ASP A 409 -16.74 33.07 14.91
C ASP A 409 -17.01 31.97 15.97
N ALA A 410 -16.98 30.70 15.58
CA ALA A 410 -17.24 29.58 16.48
C ALA A 410 -16.04 29.29 17.39
N SER A 411 -16.32 28.75 18.58
CA SER A 411 -15.31 28.26 19.51
C SER A 411 -14.49 27.10 18.91
N VAL A 412 -13.32 26.83 19.48
CA VAL A 412 -12.47 25.70 19.08
C VAL A 412 -13.26 24.40 19.21
N GLU A 413 -14.05 24.26 20.26
CA GLU A 413 -14.89 23.10 20.53
C GLU A 413 -15.96 22.92 19.44
N GLU A 414 -16.69 23.98 19.09
CA GLU A 414 -17.72 23.92 18.03
C GLU A 414 -17.11 23.61 16.65
N LYS A 415 -15.94 24.18 16.33
CA LYS A 415 -15.19 23.86 15.11
C LYS A 415 -14.78 22.38 15.10
N SER A 416 -14.26 21.90 16.23
CA SER A 416 -13.81 20.52 16.42
C SER A 416 -14.97 19.53 16.28
N GLU A 417 -16.11 19.79 16.92
CA GLU A 417 -17.31 18.95 16.83
C GLU A 417 -17.82 18.87 15.39
N LYS A 418 -17.81 19.99 14.68
CA LYS A 418 -18.27 20.04 13.29
C LYS A 418 -17.38 19.21 12.36
N VAL A 419 -16.06 19.35 12.49
CA VAL A 419 -15.09 18.53 11.75
C VAL A 419 -15.17 17.07 12.17
N HIS A 420 -15.26 16.81 13.48
CA HIS A 420 -15.37 15.47 14.06
C HIS A 420 -16.57 14.72 13.51
N SER A 421 -17.73 15.38 13.33
CA SER A 421 -18.92 14.72 12.77
C SER A 421 -18.67 14.13 11.37
N VAL A 422 -17.88 14.80 10.53
CA VAL A 422 -17.52 14.33 9.18
C VAL A 422 -16.46 13.24 9.27
N VAL A 423 -15.40 13.48 10.04
CA VAL A 423 -14.26 12.57 10.20
C VAL A 423 -14.68 11.25 10.86
N LYS A 424 -15.59 11.32 11.84
CA LYS A 424 -16.18 10.15 12.50
C LYS A 424 -16.98 9.31 11.53
N TRP A 425 -17.82 9.92 10.68
CA TRP A 425 -18.54 9.21 9.64
C TRP A 425 -17.58 8.56 8.64
N MET A 426 -16.54 9.28 8.21
CA MET A 426 -15.52 8.72 7.33
C MET A 426 -14.80 7.52 7.97
N TRP A 427 -14.56 7.54 9.28
CA TRP A 427 -14.02 6.38 9.99
C TRP A 427 -15.02 5.21 10.07
N ASP A 428 -16.30 5.48 10.33
CA ASP A 428 -17.35 4.45 10.35
C ASP A 428 -17.51 3.77 8.99
N GLU A 429 -17.27 4.51 7.92
CA GLU A 429 -17.20 4.04 6.53
C GLU A 429 -15.78 3.60 6.15
N GLY A 430 -14.85 3.36 7.08
CA GLY A 430 -13.51 2.82 6.77
C GLY A 430 -12.60 3.64 5.84
N LEU A 431 -12.95 4.88 5.52
CA LEU A 431 -12.17 5.83 4.72
C LEU A 431 -10.96 6.38 5.49
N ILE A 432 -11.11 6.52 6.81
CA ILE A 432 -10.03 6.88 7.74
C ILE A 432 -9.69 5.65 8.58
N ARG A 433 -8.40 5.37 8.78
CA ARG A 433 -7.93 4.20 9.54
C ARG A 433 -7.06 4.58 10.73
N GLY A 434 -7.09 3.73 11.75
CA GLY A 434 -6.22 3.84 12.92
C GLY A 434 -6.73 4.82 13.98
N TRP A 435 -8.05 4.88 14.16
CA TRP A 435 -8.71 5.64 15.20
C TRP A 435 -8.17 5.27 16.58
N ARG A 436 -7.81 6.27 17.37
CA ARG A 436 -7.20 6.13 18.70
C ARG A 436 -8.10 6.61 19.83
N GLY A 437 -9.20 7.32 19.51
CA GLY A 437 -10.05 7.92 20.53
C GLY A 437 -9.35 9.07 21.28
N GLU A 438 -8.38 9.69 20.63
CA GLU A 438 -7.54 10.74 21.19
C GLU A 438 -7.63 11.97 20.28
N MET A 439 -7.93 13.12 20.87
CA MET A 439 -8.01 14.39 20.14
C MET A 439 -6.66 15.11 20.20
N GLN A 440 -6.16 15.49 19.05
CA GLN A 440 -4.92 16.24 18.86
C GLN A 440 -5.25 17.69 18.50
N THR A 441 -4.54 18.64 19.10
CA THR A 441 -4.71 20.07 18.82
C THR A 441 -4.14 20.40 17.45
N VAL A 442 -4.87 21.22 16.69
CA VAL A 442 -4.46 21.74 15.39
C VAL A 442 -4.25 23.24 15.53
N SER A 443 -3.04 23.69 15.18
CA SER A 443 -2.61 25.08 15.21
C SER A 443 -1.91 25.44 13.90
N GLN A 444 -1.89 26.73 13.55
CA GLN A 444 -1.15 27.22 12.38
C GLN A 444 0.38 27.01 12.53
N THR A 445 0.89 27.31 13.72
CA THR A 445 2.28 27.10 14.10
C THR A 445 2.34 26.53 15.51
N PHE A 446 3.52 26.08 15.93
CA PHE A 446 3.73 25.53 17.28
C PHE A 446 3.30 26.47 18.41
N ASN A 447 3.55 27.78 18.27
CA ASN A 447 3.23 28.78 19.29
C ASN A 447 1.86 29.44 19.10
N SER A 448 1.11 29.03 18.07
CA SER A 448 -0.23 29.58 17.80
C SER A 448 -1.26 28.88 18.70
N ASP A 449 -2.26 29.65 19.13
CA ASP A 449 -3.42 29.09 19.82
C ASP A 449 -4.09 28.00 18.96
N PRO A 450 -4.59 26.91 19.57
CA PRO A 450 -5.34 25.89 18.84
C PRO A 450 -6.55 26.49 18.14
N VAL A 451 -6.77 26.11 16.87
CA VAL A 451 -7.92 26.57 16.08
C VAL A 451 -9.01 25.51 15.95
N LEU A 452 -8.65 24.23 16.09
CA LEU A 452 -9.55 23.09 16.23
C LEU A 452 -8.80 21.90 16.86
N GLN A 453 -9.54 20.86 17.19
CA GLN A 453 -9.02 19.55 17.55
C GLN A 453 -9.48 18.52 16.53
N LEU A 454 -8.60 17.58 16.23
CA LEU A 454 -8.82 16.52 15.25
C LEU A 454 -8.47 15.18 15.87
N GLU A 455 -9.19 14.13 15.48
CA GLU A 455 -8.86 12.79 15.96
C GLU A 455 -7.45 12.37 15.46
N ARG A 456 -6.65 11.77 16.33
CA ARG A 456 -5.24 11.43 16.08
C ARG A 456 -5.00 10.57 14.84
N GLY A 457 -5.85 9.58 14.58
CA GLY A 457 -5.84 8.77 13.36
C GLY A 457 -6.16 9.56 12.09
N ALA A 458 -6.92 10.65 12.18
CA ALA A 458 -7.25 11.55 11.09
C ALA A 458 -6.19 12.62 10.80
N VAL A 459 -5.37 13.02 11.79
CA VAL A 459 -4.30 14.03 11.65
C VAL A 459 -3.43 13.86 10.39
N PRO A 460 -2.92 12.66 10.05
CA PRO A 460 -2.10 12.48 8.84
C PRO A 460 -2.84 12.72 7.53
N TYR A 461 -4.17 12.56 7.50
CA TYR A 461 -4.98 12.80 6.30
C TYR A 461 -5.16 14.28 6.02
N PHE A 462 -5.20 15.10 7.08
CA PHE A 462 -5.28 16.56 6.99
C PHE A 462 -3.92 17.23 6.84
N GLY A 463 -2.83 16.46 6.85
CA GLY A 463 -1.47 16.97 6.70
C GLY A 463 -1.12 18.04 7.75
N VAL A 464 -1.66 17.91 8.95
CA VAL A 464 -1.37 18.80 10.07
C VAL A 464 0.05 18.55 10.57
N ALA A 465 0.76 19.62 10.91
CA ALA A 465 2.12 19.54 11.43
C ALA A 465 2.16 18.78 12.77
N SER A 466 3.18 17.92 12.91
CA SER A 466 3.44 17.21 14.16
C SER A 466 4.79 17.63 14.76
N TYR A 467 4.86 17.57 16.08
CA TYR A 467 5.99 18.06 16.87
C TYR A 467 6.54 16.96 17.77
N GLY A 468 7.84 17.01 18.03
CA GLY A 468 8.51 16.10 18.95
C GLY A 468 9.75 16.72 19.57
N VAL A 469 10.25 16.11 20.63
CA VAL A 469 11.50 16.47 21.30
C VAL A 469 12.49 15.33 21.13
N HIS A 470 13.75 15.65 20.84
CA HIS A 470 14.84 14.68 20.74
C HIS A 470 16.05 15.20 21.53
N VAL A 471 16.67 14.34 22.33
CA VAL A 471 17.82 14.71 23.16
C VAL A 471 19.08 14.01 22.67
N ASN A 472 20.08 14.80 22.28
CA ASN A 472 21.44 14.34 22.05
C ASN A 472 22.16 14.23 23.40
N ILE A 473 22.28 12.99 23.90
CA ILE A 473 22.97 12.72 25.15
C ILE A 473 24.40 12.34 24.82
N PHE A 474 25.37 13.13 25.29
CA PHE A 474 26.76 12.97 24.87
C PHE A 474 27.76 13.13 26.01
N ILE A 475 28.90 12.47 25.84
CA ILE A 475 30.09 12.66 26.67
C ILE A 475 31.10 13.40 25.81
N GLU A 476 31.77 14.38 26.40
CA GLU A 476 32.82 15.15 25.75
C GLU A 476 34.03 15.19 26.68
N ASP A 477 35.17 14.73 26.18
CA ASP A 477 36.44 14.72 26.92
C ASP A 477 37.17 16.06 26.87
N ASP A 478 38.35 16.13 27.50
CA ASP A 478 39.15 17.35 27.59
C ASP A 478 39.75 17.78 26.23
N ASP A 479 39.82 16.86 25.26
CA ASP A 479 40.29 17.11 23.88
C ASP A 479 39.13 17.50 22.93
N ASN A 480 37.90 17.63 23.46
CA ASN A 480 36.65 17.88 22.74
C ASN A 480 36.22 16.72 21.80
N ASN A 481 36.69 15.49 22.04
CA ASN A 481 36.13 14.33 21.37
C ASN A 481 34.76 14.04 21.96
N ILE A 482 33.81 13.68 21.09
CA ILE A 482 32.40 13.51 21.46
C ILE A 482 31.98 12.08 21.17
N ASP A 483 31.44 11.43 22.20
CA ASP A 483 30.70 10.18 22.08
C ASP A 483 29.22 10.45 22.32
N LEU A 484 28.36 9.92 21.44
CA LEU A 484 26.92 10.03 21.52
C LEU A 484 26.32 8.73 22.08
N TRP A 485 25.36 8.85 22.98
CA TRP A 485 24.50 7.74 23.36
C TRP A 485 23.39 7.57 22.33
N VAL A 486 23.31 6.36 21.76
CA VAL A 486 22.36 5.95 20.73
C VAL A 486 21.59 4.75 21.27
N ALA A 487 20.27 4.72 21.08
CA ALA A 487 19.43 3.61 21.51
C ALA A 487 19.05 2.72 20.32
N ARG A 488 18.91 1.41 20.55
CA ARG A 488 18.20 0.50 19.67
C ARG A 488 16.75 0.42 20.13
N ARG A 489 15.82 0.79 19.26
CA ARG A 489 14.38 0.69 19.56
C ARG A 489 14.00 -0.76 19.83
N ALA A 490 13.13 -0.97 20.82
CA ALA A 490 12.61 -2.30 21.10
C ALA A 490 11.93 -2.92 19.87
N ARG A 491 12.10 -4.24 19.69
CA ARG A 491 11.61 -4.94 18.48
C ARG A 491 10.10 -5.08 18.41
N ASP A 492 9.40 -4.87 19.51
CA ASP A 492 7.93 -4.87 19.62
C ASP A 492 7.30 -3.49 19.38
N LYS A 493 8.12 -2.43 19.20
CA LYS A 493 7.63 -1.10 18.86
C LYS A 493 6.81 -1.12 17.57
N PRO A 494 5.69 -0.39 17.53
CA PRO A 494 4.84 -0.38 16.36
C PRO A 494 5.47 0.32 15.14
N THR A 495 6.44 1.20 15.37
CA THR A 495 7.15 1.92 14.32
C THR A 495 8.65 1.80 14.49
N TYR A 496 9.35 1.50 13.39
CA TYR A 496 10.80 1.33 13.32
C TYR A 496 11.39 0.36 14.38
N PRO A 497 10.85 -0.86 14.52
CA PRO A 497 11.37 -1.82 15.50
C PRO A 497 12.83 -2.19 15.20
N GLY A 498 13.68 -2.20 16.23
CA GLY A 498 15.08 -2.62 16.11
C GLY A 498 16.04 -1.61 15.48
N LEU A 499 15.56 -0.46 14.99
CA LEU A 499 16.41 0.59 14.39
C LEU A 499 17.08 1.46 15.46
N LEU A 500 18.17 2.11 15.08
CA LEU A 500 18.90 3.08 15.90
C LEU A 500 18.11 4.40 16.02
N ASP A 501 18.09 4.96 17.21
CA ASP A 501 17.35 6.17 17.60
C ASP A 501 18.21 7.02 18.55
N GLN A 502 17.77 8.24 18.84
CA GLN A 502 18.32 9.00 19.95
C GLN A 502 18.11 8.23 21.25
N CYS A 503 19.00 8.43 22.21
CA CYS A 503 18.86 7.85 23.53
C CYS A 503 17.57 8.27 24.23
N VAL A 504 17.04 9.46 23.93
CA VAL A 504 15.74 9.94 24.41
C VAL A 504 15.02 10.68 23.29
N ALA A 505 13.78 10.29 22.95
CA ALA A 505 12.96 10.96 21.95
C ALA A 505 11.44 10.70 22.07
N GLY A 506 10.66 11.77 22.24
CA GLY A 506 9.20 11.70 22.43
C GLY A 506 8.41 12.57 21.46
N GLY A 507 7.16 12.17 21.19
CA GLY A 507 6.19 13.07 20.58
C GLY A 507 5.84 14.21 21.54
N GLN A 508 5.53 15.40 21.02
CA GLN A 508 5.16 16.52 21.87
C GLN A 508 3.66 16.51 22.17
N PRO A 509 3.23 16.26 23.43
CA PRO A 509 1.83 16.35 23.79
C PRO A 509 1.42 17.83 23.97
N SER A 510 0.11 18.08 23.94
CA SER A 510 -0.47 19.43 24.01
C SER A 510 -0.53 20.03 25.41
N ASP A 511 -0.38 19.20 26.45
CA ASP A 511 -0.51 19.57 27.86
C ASP A 511 0.82 19.80 28.59
N LEU A 512 1.95 19.56 27.93
CA LEU A 512 3.29 19.79 28.48
C LEU A 512 4.06 20.86 27.70
N GLY A 513 4.89 21.64 28.39
CA GLY A 513 5.95 22.42 27.75
C GLY A 513 7.05 21.53 27.17
N LEU A 514 7.85 22.05 26.23
CA LEU A 514 8.95 21.29 25.60
C LEU A 514 9.96 20.76 26.63
N GLN A 515 10.38 21.62 27.58
CA GLN A 515 11.33 21.25 28.63
C GLN A 515 10.76 20.21 29.58
N GLU A 516 9.48 20.33 29.95
CA GLU A 516 8.80 19.37 30.81
C GLU A 516 8.69 17.99 30.13
N ASN A 517 8.40 17.98 28.83
CA ASN A 517 8.38 16.74 28.06
C ASN A 517 9.78 16.13 27.94
N VAL A 518 10.82 16.93 27.69
CA VAL A 518 12.22 16.45 27.71
C VAL A 518 12.58 15.81 29.05
N GLU A 519 12.21 16.43 30.17
CA GLU A 519 12.47 15.89 31.50
C GLU A 519 11.74 14.57 31.74
N LYS A 520 10.46 14.50 31.33
CA LYS A 520 9.66 13.27 31.37
C LYS A 520 10.31 12.14 30.57
N GLU A 521 10.59 12.33 29.28
CA GLU A 521 11.12 11.27 28.42
C GLU A 521 12.54 10.85 28.85
N CYS A 522 13.36 11.77 29.37
CA CYS A 522 14.66 11.44 29.94
C CYS A 522 14.57 10.44 31.12
N ILE A 523 13.57 10.63 31.98
CA ILE A 523 13.33 9.76 33.13
C ILE A 523 12.78 8.42 32.67
N GLU A 524 11.77 8.42 31.78
CA GLU A 524 11.06 7.21 31.32
C GLU A 524 11.96 6.31 30.45
N GLU A 525 12.58 6.85 29.41
CA GLU A 525 13.28 6.04 28.39
C GLU A 525 14.70 5.62 28.83
N ALA A 526 15.38 6.46 29.63
CA ALA A 526 16.81 6.30 29.89
C ALA A 526 17.20 6.35 31.38
N SER A 527 16.23 6.38 32.31
CA SER A 527 16.47 6.43 33.77
C SER A 527 17.36 7.61 34.18
N ILE A 528 17.29 8.73 33.46
CA ILE A 528 18.05 9.94 33.76
C ILE A 528 17.40 10.62 34.95
N SER A 529 18.18 10.87 36.01
CA SER A 529 17.67 11.59 37.18
C SER A 529 17.14 12.98 36.79
N GLU A 530 16.06 13.42 37.43
CA GLU A 530 15.46 14.74 37.22
C GLU A 530 16.48 15.89 37.27
N GLU A 531 17.45 15.83 38.20
CA GLU A 531 18.52 16.84 38.33
C GLU A 531 19.43 16.92 37.08
N LEU A 532 19.65 15.79 36.42
CA LEU A 532 20.45 15.71 35.19
C LEU A 532 19.60 16.08 33.97
N ALA A 533 18.35 15.61 33.90
CA ALA A 533 17.43 15.91 32.81
C ALA A 533 17.17 17.42 32.65
N ARG A 534 17.04 18.15 33.77
CA ARG A 534 16.92 19.63 33.79
C ARG A 534 18.10 20.39 33.18
N ARG A 535 19.25 19.73 32.99
CA ARG A 535 20.43 20.34 32.38
C ARG A 535 20.42 20.24 30.86
N ALA A 536 19.46 19.54 30.28
CA ALA A 536 19.28 19.50 28.83
C ALA A 536 18.99 20.93 28.33
N VAL A 537 19.73 21.38 27.32
CA VAL A 537 19.59 22.73 26.77
C VAL A 537 18.99 22.68 25.37
N PRO A 538 18.07 23.59 25.01
CA PRO A 538 17.60 23.71 23.63
C PRO A 538 18.78 24.02 22.69
N ALA A 539 18.92 23.26 21.61
CA ALA A 539 20.07 23.31 20.72
C ALA A 539 19.72 23.62 19.26
N GLY A 540 18.44 23.52 18.89
CA GLY A 540 17.95 23.80 17.55
C GLY A 540 16.65 23.07 17.24
N ALA A 541 16.34 22.95 15.95
CA ALA A 541 15.26 22.10 15.48
C ALA A 541 15.58 21.56 14.08
N VAL A 542 15.08 20.35 13.81
CA VAL A 542 15.01 19.76 12.48
C VAL A 542 13.58 19.87 11.99
N ALA A 543 13.38 20.37 10.77
CA ALA A 543 12.07 20.43 10.14
C ALA A 543 12.14 19.77 8.76
N TYR A 544 11.18 18.92 8.47
CA TYR A 544 11.13 18.13 7.24
C TYR A 544 9.69 17.79 6.89
N MET A 545 9.44 17.51 5.62
CA MET A 545 8.11 17.19 5.13
C MET A 545 8.20 16.10 4.08
N TYR A 546 7.42 15.03 4.25
CA TYR A 546 7.43 13.91 3.33
C TYR A 546 6.02 13.41 3.09
N GLU A 547 5.84 12.76 1.95
CA GLU A 547 4.57 12.18 1.57
C GLU A 547 4.37 10.79 2.18
N THR A 548 3.16 10.52 2.65
CA THR A 548 2.72 9.19 3.09
C THR A 548 1.45 8.78 2.35
N ARG A 549 1.07 7.51 2.45
CA ARG A 549 -0.20 7.01 1.92
C ARG A 549 -1.42 7.73 2.51
N LYS A 550 -1.33 8.21 3.76
CA LYS A 550 -2.43 8.95 4.41
C LYS A 550 -2.49 10.41 3.97
N GLY A 551 -1.35 11.02 3.69
CA GLY A 551 -1.26 12.42 3.30
C GLY A 551 0.13 12.98 3.49
N MET A 552 0.24 14.31 3.44
CA MET A 552 1.49 15.02 3.71
C MET A 552 1.84 14.88 5.20
N SER A 553 3.12 14.71 5.53
CA SER A 553 3.58 14.64 6.92
C SER A 553 4.64 15.71 7.19
N PRO A 554 4.21 16.95 7.52
CA PRO A 554 5.12 17.97 8.02
C PRO A 554 5.49 17.67 9.48
N LYS A 555 6.78 17.68 9.78
CA LYS A 555 7.32 17.36 11.10
C LYS A 555 8.34 18.39 11.54
N THR A 556 8.32 18.73 12.83
CA THR A 556 9.36 19.54 13.49
C THR A 556 9.81 18.84 14.76
N LEU A 557 11.11 18.58 14.86
CA LEU A 557 11.75 17.96 16.01
C LEU A 557 12.60 19.00 16.72
N PHE A 558 12.24 19.35 17.94
CA PHE A 558 13.01 20.24 18.80
C PHE A 558 14.19 19.46 19.38
N CYS A 559 15.40 19.93 19.09
CA CYS A 559 16.63 19.27 19.49
C CYS A 559 17.14 19.86 20.80
N TYR A 560 17.46 18.98 21.75
CA TYR A 560 18.08 19.30 23.02
C TYR A 560 19.44 18.61 23.11
N ASP A 561 20.37 19.23 23.82
CA ASP A 561 21.69 18.67 24.07
C ASP A 561 21.86 18.47 25.57
N LEU A 562 22.30 17.28 25.99
CA LEU A 562 22.56 16.93 27.38
C LEU A 562 23.96 16.33 27.51
N LYS A 563 24.90 17.12 28.03
CA LYS A 563 26.24 16.64 28.38
C LYS A 563 26.18 15.85 29.69
N VAL A 564 26.62 14.60 29.66
CA VAL A 564 26.63 13.69 30.82
C VAL A 564 28.06 13.36 31.25
N PRO A 565 28.30 13.02 32.54
CA PRO A 565 29.63 12.63 32.99
C PRO A 565 30.08 11.31 32.31
N PRO A 566 31.39 11.05 32.16
CA PRO A 566 31.90 9.82 31.56
C PRO A 566 31.45 8.53 32.25
N SER A 567 31.04 8.61 33.53
CA SER A 567 30.52 7.51 34.33
C SER A 567 29.03 7.22 34.12
N PHE A 568 28.32 8.06 33.36
CA PHE A 568 26.90 7.87 33.07
C PHE A 568 26.69 6.68 32.13
N VAL A 569 25.70 5.85 32.46
CA VAL A 569 25.22 4.74 31.62
C VAL A 569 23.69 4.77 31.66
N PRO A 570 23.00 4.92 30.51
CA PRO A 570 21.54 4.91 30.48
C PRO A 570 20.99 3.52 30.80
N VAL A 571 19.78 3.47 31.37
CA VAL A 571 19.09 2.22 31.69
C VAL A 571 17.67 2.29 31.12
N ASN A 572 17.26 1.24 30.41
CA ASN A 572 15.90 1.13 29.91
C ASN A 572 14.96 0.89 31.09
N SER A 573 13.92 1.72 31.21
CA SER A 573 12.98 1.71 32.35
C SER A 573 11.56 1.31 31.97
N ASP A 574 11.14 1.53 30.73
CA ASP A 574 9.76 1.40 30.27
C ASP A 574 9.57 0.31 29.20
N GLY A 575 10.65 -0.31 28.73
CA GLY A 575 10.63 -1.36 27.72
C GLY A 575 10.76 -0.85 26.29
N GLU A 576 10.96 0.46 26.07
CA GLU A 576 10.97 1.04 24.73
C GLU A 576 12.30 0.89 23.97
N VAL A 577 13.37 0.50 24.69
CA VAL A 577 14.74 0.36 24.18
C VAL A 577 15.31 -1.05 24.40
N ASP A 578 15.77 -1.73 23.35
CA ASP A 578 16.44 -3.03 23.48
C ASP A 578 17.87 -2.90 24.03
N GLU A 579 18.62 -1.88 23.57
CA GLU A 579 20.05 -1.74 23.84
C GLU A 579 20.50 -0.28 23.71
N PHE A 580 21.54 0.11 24.46
CA PHE A 580 22.20 1.42 24.32
C PHE A 580 23.64 1.25 23.86
N PHE A 581 24.07 2.12 22.94
CA PHE A 581 25.43 2.20 22.43
C PHE A 581 26.03 3.56 22.73
N ARG A 582 27.31 3.56 23.10
CA ARG A 582 28.14 4.76 23.13
C ARG A 582 29.01 4.75 21.89
N ILE A 583 28.77 5.68 20.98
CA ILE A 583 29.39 5.69 19.64
C ILE A 583 30.10 7.03 19.41
N PRO A 584 31.36 7.06 18.96
CA PRO A 584 32.03 8.29 18.55
C PRO A 584 31.22 9.04 17.50
N LEU A 585 31.13 10.37 17.60
CA LEU A 585 30.31 11.17 16.69
C LEU A 585 30.70 11.00 15.21
N SER A 586 31.98 10.81 14.92
CA SER A 586 32.47 10.49 13.58
C SER A 586 31.92 9.17 13.03
N GLU A 587 31.82 8.15 13.89
CA GLU A 587 31.25 6.84 13.53
C GLU A 587 29.74 6.91 13.36
N VAL A 588 29.03 7.75 14.14
CA VAL A 588 27.61 8.03 13.92
C VAL A 588 27.37 8.59 12.51
N VAL A 589 28.14 9.62 12.12
CA VAL A 589 28.05 10.21 10.78
C VAL A 589 28.37 9.18 9.70
N GLN A 590 29.41 8.38 9.89
CA GLN A 590 29.78 7.32 8.95
C GLN A 590 28.68 6.26 8.82
N SER A 591 28.11 5.81 9.95
CA SER A 591 27.02 4.83 9.99
C SER A 591 25.80 5.34 9.24
N ILE A 592 25.37 6.59 9.46
CA ILE A 592 24.26 7.19 8.71
C ILE A 592 24.59 7.30 7.21
N SER A 593 25.84 7.59 6.85
CA SER A 593 26.24 7.68 5.44
C SER A 593 26.30 6.34 4.72
N GLN A 594 26.69 5.26 5.41
CA GLN A 594 27.01 3.95 4.82
C GLN A 594 25.88 2.93 5.01
N HIS A 595 25.19 3.00 6.15
CA HIS A 595 24.15 2.08 6.59
C HIS A 595 22.91 2.85 7.09
N PRO A 596 22.35 3.76 6.27
CA PRO A 596 21.23 4.58 6.71
C PRO A 596 20.03 3.73 7.13
N GLU A 597 19.81 2.55 6.52
CA GLU A 597 18.74 1.61 6.86
C GLU A 597 18.75 1.11 8.32
N GLU A 598 19.88 1.20 9.02
CA GLU A 598 19.98 0.84 10.43
C GLU A 598 19.37 1.91 11.34
N TRP A 599 19.18 3.13 10.84
CA TRP A 599 18.67 4.27 11.59
C TRP A 599 17.19 4.48 11.35
N LYS A 600 16.48 4.83 12.43
CA LYS A 600 15.18 5.47 12.31
C LYS A 600 15.37 6.77 11.53
N PRO A 601 14.63 7.00 10.43
CA PRO A 601 15.00 8.03 9.46
C PRO A 601 15.14 9.43 10.06
N ASN A 602 14.19 9.84 10.90
CA ASN A 602 14.18 11.19 11.48
C ASN A 602 15.20 11.36 12.61
N SER A 603 15.51 10.27 13.31
CA SER A 603 16.57 10.19 14.29
C SER A 603 17.94 10.43 13.65
N ALA A 604 18.19 9.85 12.48
CA ALA A 604 19.38 10.18 11.70
C ALA A 604 19.46 11.68 11.37
N LEU A 605 18.36 12.37 11.04
CA LEU A 605 18.39 13.82 10.81
C LEU A 605 18.83 14.61 12.04
N VAL A 606 18.35 14.24 13.22
CA VAL A 606 18.73 14.89 14.49
C VAL A 606 20.22 14.68 14.79
N ALA A 607 20.74 13.47 14.55
CA ALA A 607 22.16 13.19 14.72
C ALA A 607 23.03 13.98 13.72
N LEU A 608 22.59 14.12 12.46
CA LEU A 608 23.28 14.95 11.47
C LEU A 608 23.23 16.44 11.83
N GLU A 609 22.12 16.93 12.36
CA GLU A 609 21.99 18.31 12.84
C GLU A 609 22.97 18.61 13.98
N PHE A 610 23.09 17.68 14.94
CA PHE A 610 24.10 17.75 16.00
C PHE A 610 25.52 17.71 15.43
N ALA A 611 25.81 16.79 14.51
CA ALA A 611 27.13 16.67 13.88
C ALA A 611 27.55 17.94 13.11
N VAL A 612 26.61 18.62 12.45
CA VAL A 612 26.85 19.94 11.84
C VAL A 612 27.21 20.97 12.91
N ARG A 613 26.42 21.09 13.99
CA ARG A 613 26.67 22.08 15.06
C ARG A 613 27.99 21.84 15.79
N ARG A 614 28.42 20.58 15.89
CA ARG A 614 29.66 20.18 16.56
C ARG A 614 30.87 20.08 15.61
N GLY A 615 30.71 20.40 14.33
CA GLY A 615 31.81 20.46 13.35
C GLY A 615 32.29 19.09 12.84
N ALA A 616 31.60 18.00 13.18
CA ALA A 616 31.91 16.67 12.65
C ALA A 616 31.54 16.53 11.17
N ILE A 617 30.50 17.26 10.73
CA ILE A 617 30.23 17.53 9.32
C ILE A 617 30.67 18.98 9.09
N ASN A 618 31.62 19.21 8.18
CA ASN A 618 32.22 20.53 7.96
C ASN A 618 32.23 20.90 6.46
N PRO A 619 32.15 22.21 6.12
CA PRO A 619 32.04 22.67 4.74
C PRO A 619 33.30 22.48 3.90
N ASP A 620 34.46 22.20 4.52
CA ASP A 620 35.72 21.98 3.80
C ASP A 620 35.84 20.52 3.30
N THR A 621 35.16 19.57 3.94
CA THR A 621 35.23 18.14 3.61
C THR A 621 33.93 17.54 3.09
N GLU A 622 32.77 18.12 3.40
CA GLU A 622 31.46 17.64 2.94
C GLU A 622 31.01 18.47 1.71
N PRO A 623 31.06 17.93 0.49
CA PRO A 623 30.71 18.68 -0.73
C PRO A 623 29.26 19.17 -0.74
N ASP A 624 28.33 18.44 -0.11
CA ASP A 624 26.91 18.74 -0.10
C ASP A 624 26.48 19.52 1.16
N TYR A 625 27.43 20.10 1.90
CA TYR A 625 27.20 20.70 3.23
C TYR A 625 26.04 21.70 3.26
N LEU A 626 26.00 22.64 2.31
CA LEU A 626 24.95 23.66 2.28
C LEU A 626 23.56 23.08 2.00
N ASP A 627 23.48 22.05 1.15
CA ASP A 627 22.22 21.38 0.84
C ASP A 627 21.75 20.53 2.02
N ILE A 628 22.65 19.84 2.72
CA ILE A 628 22.35 19.14 3.97
C ILE A 628 21.79 20.12 5.01
N VAL A 629 22.50 21.21 5.29
CA VAL A 629 22.07 22.22 6.29
C VAL A 629 20.72 22.82 5.94
N LYS A 630 20.49 23.12 4.66
CA LYS A 630 19.22 23.65 4.15
C LYS A 630 18.09 22.63 4.31
N MET A 631 18.30 21.38 3.91
CA MET A 631 17.27 20.35 3.94
C MET A 631 16.94 19.84 5.35
N LEU A 632 17.86 19.99 6.31
CA LEU A 632 17.56 19.80 7.74
C LEU A 632 16.55 20.84 8.27
N ARG A 633 16.33 21.94 7.53
CA ARG A 633 15.30 22.96 7.79
C ARG A 633 14.22 22.98 6.69
N GLY A 634 13.99 21.86 6.02
CA GLY A 634 13.06 21.66 4.92
C GLY A 634 11.58 21.76 5.32
N CYS A 635 11.15 22.93 5.80
CA CYS A 635 9.75 23.35 5.93
C CYS A 635 9.69 24.88 5.82
N ARG A 636 9.47 25.39 4.61
CA ARG A 636 8.89 26.72 4.37
C ARG A 636 7.90 26.65 3.21
#